data_AF-A0A954YX08-F1
#
_entry.id   AF-A0A954YX08-F1
#
_cell.length_a   1.000
_cell.length_b   1.000
_cell.length_c   1.000
_cell.angle_alpha   90.00
_cell.angle_beta   90.00
_cell.angle_gamma   90.00
#
_symmetry.space_group_name_H-M   'P 1'
#
loop_
_entity.id
_entity.type
_entity.pdbx_description
1 polymer ?
#
loop_
_entity_poly.entity_id
_entity_poly.type
_entity_poly.pdbx_seq_one_letter_code
_entity_poly.pdbx_strand_id
1 'polypeptide(L)'
;MAILYVLQGPDAGQAIDLTESSVLLGRHSQQAPLTDYTVSRRHAELTRQGENWTITHLGSSNGTYVNGERISEATELHHGDQIKIGGTLLAFRGELGVQGYGGPLTAENMVRVSGEGDAIDSSLLSAIQSSEESVIVAAPENAAAVRSWNVMYQLAEAAGVIATEREFLDRITDIILRSLIVDRLFILIRKDGSTKLEPAVVRYRSKAGQKHEQIKTSSAIIQQVVDTKAGVLCANANADERFVSNPNTASLESLALRSVICVPLTGHDGVIGVIHIDCPMARHTYSQDHLRLATAIGRVCGLAIENQRLTEARMRNARLAATGETVAYLSHHIRNLLQGLRSGADIVDMGLNRDDSEKIRTGWRIVEHNLDRVFNLTTNMLTFSKDRVPKIELAQVNNVIDDAVELAKRHAEERGVMLLADLDDVPAIPTDVEGIHQVVFNLILNATDACPPGTGRVLVKSRYDSEANVVSIRVTDNGPGIDSDDVRGIFEPFRSSKGQGGTGLGLAAAKKIVDELQGEIRVKTAKDKGTRFEVRLAVMRSGATDLDKTHPTAR
;
A
#
# COMPACT_ATOMS: atom_id res chain seq x y z
N MET A 1 -5.04 -16.16 -21.19
CA MET A 1 -4.81 -17.21 -22.19
C MET A 1 -5.75 -18.38 -21.92
N ALA A 2 -6.37 -18.96 -22.96
CA ALA A 2 -7.28 -20.09 -22.81
C ALA A 2 -6.51 -21.42 -22.91
N ILE A 3 -6.92 -22.43 -22.15
CA ILE A 3 -6.21 -23.71 -22.00
C ILE A 3 -7.22 -24.86 -22.00
N LEU A 4 -6.86 -25.98 -22.64
CA LEU A 4 -7.54 -27.27 -22.45
C LEU A 4 -6.73 -28.17 -21.52
N TYR A 5 -7.37 -28.76 -20.52
CA TYR A 5 -6.76 -29.77 -19.66
C TYR A 5 -7.32 -31.14 -19.97
N VAL A 6 -6.46 -32.12 -20.26
CA VAL A 6 -6.89 -33.51 -20.42
C VAL A 6 -7.15 -34.12 -19.05
N LEU A 7 -8.42 -34.37 -18.73
CA LEU A 7 -8.89 -34.95 -17.47
C LEU A 7 -8.85 -36.48 -17.47
N GLN A 8 -9.12 -37.10 -18.63
CA GLN A 8 -9.17 -38.56 -18.76
C GLN A 8 -8.72 -38.97 -20.17
N GLY A 9 -8.01 -40.09 -20.29
CA GLY A 9 -7.49 -40.63 -21.55
C GLY A 9 -5.99 -40.93 -21.47
N PRO A 10 -5.37 -41.41 -22.56
CA PRO A 10 -3.93 -41.70 -22.63
C PRO A 10 -3.04 -40.48 -22.35
N ASP A 11 -3.56 -39.29 -22.64
CA ASP A 11 -2.87 -38.01 -22.47
C ASP A 11 -3.28 -37.28 -21.17
N ALA A 12 -3.90 -37.99 -20.21
CA ALA A 12 -4.38 -37.41 -18.96
C ALA A 12 -3.28 -36.64 -18.20
N GLY A 13 -3.60 -35.42 -17.75
CA GLY A 13 -2.67 -34.51 -17.09
C GLY A 13 -1.96 -33.52 -18.03
N GLN A 14 -2.09 -33.67 -19.35
CA GLN A 14 -1.57 -32.70 -20.32
C GLN A 14 -2.40 -31.40 -20.30
N ALA A 15 -1.72 -30.27 -20.35
CA ALA A 15 -2.31 -28.94 -20.59
C ALA A 15 -1.95 -28.50 -22.01
N ILE A 16 -2.95 -28.02 -22.75
CA ILE A 16 -2.80 -27.58 -24.14
C ILE A 16 -3.18 -26.11 -24.20
N ASP A 17 -2.20 -25.25 -24.43
CA ASP A 17 -2.40 -23.81 -24.56
C ASP A 17 -3.06 -23.49 -25.90
N LEU A 18 -4.15 -22.73 -25.86
CA LEU A 18 -4.88 -22.28 -27.04
C LEU A 18 -4.35 -20.91 -27.49
N THR A 19 -3.27 -20.92 -28.26
CA THR A 19 -2.59 -19.72 -28.77
C THR A 19 -3.14 -19.21 -30.10
N GLU A 20 -3.66 -20.10 -30.96
CA GLU A 20 -4.20 -19.76 -32.29
C GLU A 20 -5.70 -19.46 -32.25
N SER A 21 -6.21 -18.69 -33.21
CA SER A 21 -7.65 -18.38 -33.32
C SER A 21 -8.50 -19.56 -33.77
N SER A 22 -7.89 -20.60 -34.36
CA SER A 22 -8.53 -21.88 -34.64
C SER A 22 -7.61 -23.01 -34.21
N VAL A 23 -8.10 -23.94 -33.39
CA VAL A 23 -7.34 -25.09 -32.89
C VAL A 23 -8.08 -26.38 -33.20
N LEU A 24 -7.48 -27.22 -34.05
CA LEU A 24 -8.01 -28.55 -34.35
C LEU A 24 -7.80 -29.48 -33.14
N LEU A 25 -8.82 -30.23 -32.76
CA LEU A 25 -8.74 -31.33 -31.78
C LEU A 25 -8.79 -32.66 -32.52
N GLY A 26 -7.75 -33.48 -32.35
CA GLY A 26 -7.67 -34.79 -32.97
C GLY A 26 -6.24 -35.32 -33.10
N ARG A 27 -6.12 -36.56 -33.56
CA ARG A 27 -4.81 -37.23 -33.70
C ARG A 27 -3.84 -36.56 -34.68
N HIS A 28 -4.35 -35.74 -35.61
CA HIS A 28 -3.55 -34.99 -36.60
C HIS A 28 -3.46 -33.49 -36.26
N SER A 29 -3.83 -33.10 -35.05
CA SER A 29 -3.64 -31.72 -34.62
C SER A 29 -2.15 -31.40 -34.49
N GLN A 30 -1.74 -30.23 -34.99
CA GLN A 30 -0.37 -29.73 -34.82
C GLN A 30 -0.14 -29.13 -33.43
N GLN A 31 -1.20 -28.60 -32.80
CA GLN A 31 -1.12 -27.90 -31.52
C GLN A 31 -1.71 -28.70 -30.36
N ALA A 32 -2.68 -29.58 -30.64
CA ALA A 32 -3.39 -30.40 -29.65
C ALA A 32 -3.40 -31.89 -30.05
N PRO A 33 -2.24 -32.52 -30.37
CA PRO A 33 -2.21 -33.92 -30.76
C PRO A 33 -2.65 -34.79 -29.58
N LEU A 34 -3.70 -35.58 -29.79
CA LEU A 34 -4.16 -36.59 -28.83
C LEU A 34 -3.70 -37.97 -29.30
N THR A 35 -3.14 -38.76 -28.40
CA THR A 35 -2.65 -40.13 -28.68
C THR A 35 -3.75 -41.18 -28.60
N ASP A 36 -4.94 -40.80 -28.13
CA ASP A 36 -6.13 -41.67 -28.06
C ASP A 36 -6.58 -42.17 -29.44
N TYR A 37 -6.48 -43.48 -29.64
CA TYR A 37 -6.88 -44.15 -30.88
C TYR A 37 -8.39 -44.06 -31.16
N THR A 38 -9.20 -43.81 -30.13
CA THR A 38 -10.65 -43.60 -30.25
C THR A 38 -11.00 -42.17 -30.67
N VAL A 39 -10.03 -41.27 -30.76
CA VAL A 39 -10.19 -39.91 -31.29
C VAL A 39 -9.89 -39.90 -32.79
N SER A 40 -10.81 -39.39 -33.62
CA SER A 40 -10.58 -39.22 -35.06
C SER A 40 -9.42 -38.26 -35.36
N ARG A 41 -8.85 -38.35 -36.57
CA ARG A 41 -7.72 -37.49 -37.01
C ARG A 41 -8.07 -36.00 -36.93
N ARG A 42 -9.27 -35.65 -37.38
CA ARG A 42 -9.92 -34.34 -37.23
C ARG A 42 -11.23 -34.60 -36.50
N HIS A 43 -11.27 -34.37 -35.19
CA HIS A 43 -12.41 -34.77 -34.36
C HIS A 43 -13.38 -33.61 -34.12
N ALA A 44 -12.84 -32.48 -33.65
CA ALA A 44 -13.55 -31.24 -33.40
C ALA A 44 -12.61 -30.07 -33.67
N GLU A 45 -13.14 -28.87 -33.79
CA GLU A 45 -12.36 -27.64 -33.96
C GLU A 45 -12.85 -26.57 -33.00
N LEU A 46 -11.89 -25.89 -32.37
CA LEU A 46 -12.13 -24.76 -31.49
C LEU A 46 -11.86 -23.47 -32.24
N THR A 47 -12.83 -22.57 -32.30
CA THR A 47 -12.70 -21.26 -32.94
C THR A 47 -12.93 -20.13 -31.93
N ARG A 48 -12.01 -19.17 -31.91
CA ARG A 48 -12.12 -17.95 -31.09
C ARG A 48 -12.89 -16.87 -31.86
N GLN A 49 -13.98 -16.39 -31.27
CA GLN A 49 -14.75 -15.24 -31.77
C GLN A 49 -14.75 -14.15 -30.67
N GLY A 50 -13.82 -13.18 -30.78
CA GLY A 50 -13.64 -12.16 -29.75
C GLY A 50 -13.05 -12.72 -28.44
N GLU A 51 -13.75 -12.56 -27.32
CA GLU A 51 -13.38 -13.16 -26.02
C GLU A 51 -13.91 -14.59 -25.84
N ASN A 52 -14.84 -15.03 -26.70
CA ASN A 52 -15.53 -16.30 -26.55
C ASN A 52 -14.94 -17.39 -27.43
N TRP A 53 -15.01 -18.63 -26.95
CA TRP A 53 -14.57 -19.81 -27.67
C TRP A 53 -15.77 -20.66 -28.05
N THR A 54 -15.73 -21.25 -29.24
CA THR A 54 -16.78 -22.12 -29.76
C THR A 54 -16.16 -23.43 -30.20
N ILE A 55 -16.85 -24.55 -29.96
CA ILE A 55 -16.44 -25.87 -30.42
C ILE A 55 -17.39 -26.39 -31.49
N THR A 56 -16.82 -26.83 -32.60
CA THR A 56 -17.55 -27.40 -33.73
C THR A 56 -17.16 -28.86 -33.93
N HIS A 57 -18.15 -29.73 -34.07
CA HIS A 57 -17.95 -31.14 -34.36
C HIS A 57 -17.62 -31.35 -35.85
N LEU A 58 -16.57 -32.10 -36.17
CA LEU A 58 -16.10 -32.31 -37.55
C LEU A 58 -16.49 -33.68 -38.15
N GLY A 59 -17.62 -34.27 -37.72
CA GLY A 59 -18.09 -35.56 -38.23
C GLY A 59 -17.28 -36.76 -37.73
N SER A 60 -16.77 -36.69 -36.51
CA SER A 60 -16.00 -37.77 -35.89
C SER A 60 -16.85 -39.03 -35.64
N SER A 61 -16.20 -40.19 -35.68
CA SER A 61 -16.88 -41.49 -35.53
C SER A 61 -17.51 -41.71 -34.15
N ASN A 62 -16.93 -41.11 -33.11
CA ASN A 62 -17.38 -41.28 -31.73
C ASN A 62 -18.15 -40.08 -31.18
N GLY A 63 -18.42 -39.06 -32.00
CA GLY A 63 -19.15 -37.86 -31.58
C GLY A 63 -18.33 -36.95 -30.65
N THR A 64 -18.73 -35.68 -30.59
CA THR A 64 -18.21 -34.70 -29.63
C THR A 64 -19.31 -34.39 -28.63
N TYR A 65 -18.95 -34.37 -27.34
CA TYR A 65 -19.89 -34.06 -26.27
C TYR A 65 -19.37 -32.90 -25.45
N VAL A 66 -20.26 -32.00 -25.04
CA VAL A 66 -19.97 -30.91 -24.10
C VAL A 66 -20.89 -31.09 -22.90
N ASN A 67 -20.32 -31.17 -21.69
CA ASN A 67 -21.05 -31.40 -20.44
C ASN A 67 -21.99 -32.62 -20.47
N GLY A 68 -21.63 -33.66 -21.23
CA GLY A 68 -22.40 -34.89 -21.39
C GLY A 68 -23.43 -34.88 -22.52
N GLU A 69 -23.70 -33.72 -23.14
CA GLU A 69 -24.62 -33.60 -24.27
C GLU A 69 -23.87 -33.67 -25.60
N ARG A 70 -24.40 -34.45 -26.55
CA ARG A 70 -23.79 -34.59 -27.88
C ARG A 70 -24.09 -33.35 -28.71
N ILE A 71 -23.04 -32.69 -29.20
CA ILE A 71 -23.18 -31.50 -30.03
C ILE A 71 -23.24 -31.87 -31.52
N SER A 72 -24.09 -31.16 -32.27
CA SER A 72 -24.22 -31.27 -33.73
C SER A 72 -23.98 -29.95 -34.45
N GLU A 73 -24.16 -28.83 -33.75
CA GLU A 73 -23.85 -27.47 -34.21
C GLU A 73 -22.71 -26.86 -33.38
N ALA A 74 -22.18 -25.73 -33.85
CA ALA A 74 -21.15 -24.99 -33.12
C ALA A 74 -21.70 -24.54 -31.76
N THR A 75 -21.04 -24.95 -30.68
CA THR A 75 -21.47 -24.70 -29.29
C THR A 75 -20.49 -23.76 -28.61
N GLU A 76 -20.99 -22.74 -27.92
CA GLU A 76 -20.15 -21.82 -27.14
C GLU A 76 -19.61 -22.50 -25.88
N LEU A 77 -18.33 -22.29 -25.60
CA LEU A 77 -17.61 -22.85 -24.47
C LEU A 77 -17.38 -21.82 -23.38
N HIS A 78 -17.75 -22.20 -22.17
CA HIS A 78 -17.58 -21.43 -20.95
C HIS A 78 -16.49 -22.05 -20.08
N HIS A 79 -15.84 -21.22 -19.25
CA HIS A 79 -14.85 -21.68 -18.30
C HIS A 79 -15.42 -22.79 -17.40
N GLY A 80 -14.78 -23.96 -17.41
CA GLY A 80 -15.19 -25.15 -16.65
C GLY A 80 -15.93 -26.20 -17.47
N ASP A 81 -16.28 -25.92 -18.72
CA ASP A 81 -16.96 -26.89 -19.59
C ASP A 81 -16.10 -28.13 -19.86
N GLN A 82 -16.74 -29.29 -19.80
CA GLN A 82 -16.12 -30.58 -20.07
C GLN A 82 -16.40 -31.02 -21.50
N ILE A 83 -15.35 -31.27 -22.29
CA ILE A 83 -15.44 -31.70 -23.67
C ILE A 83 -14.99 -33.16 -23.74
N LYS A 84 -15.88 -34.07 -24.13
CA LYS A 84 -15.54 -35.47 -24.37
C LYS A 84 -15.43 -35.74 -25.87
N ILE A 85 -14.29 -36.28 -26.28
CA ILE A 85 -14.01 -36.73 -27.65
C ILE A 85 -13.43 -38.13 -27.61
N GLY A 86 -14.12 -39.11 -28.20
CA GLY A 86 -13.74 -40.51 -28.04
C GLY A 86 -13.74 -40.94 -26.56
N GLY A 87 -12.64 -41.53 -26.11
CA GLY A 87 -12.36 -41.89 -24.72
C GLY A 87 -11.70 -40.78 -23.90
N THR A 88 -11.34 -39.66 -24.54
CA THR A 88 -10.64 -38.54 -23.92
C THR A 88 -11.63 -37.49 -23.39
N LEU A 89 -11.48 -37.11 -22.13
CA LEU A 89 -12.24 -36.02 -21.49
C LEU A 89 -11.32 -34.82 -21.27
N LEU A 90 -11.74 -33.65 -21.71
CA LEU A 90 -11.01 -32.39 -21.63
C LEU A 90 -11.82 -31.40 -20.78
N ALA A 91 -11.17 -30.47 -20.09
CA ALA A 91 -11.79 -29.31 -19.47
C ALA A 91 -11.31 -28.03 -20.14
N PHE A 92 -12.24 -27.15 -20.50
CA PHE A 92 -11.96 -25.87 -21.11
C PHE A 92 -11.80 -24.78 -20.05
N ARG A 93 -10.68 -24.04 -20.12
CA ARG A 93 -10.39 -22.87 -19.29
C ARG A 93 -10.26 -21.64 -20.17
N GLY A 94 -11.27 -20.77 -20.16
CA GLY A 94 -11.21 -19.45 -20.82
C GLY A 94 -10.42 -18.40 -20.03
N GLU A 95 -10.20 -17.23 -20.66
CA GLU A 95 -9.68 -16.02 -20.01
C GLU A 95 -10.72 -15.49 -19.00
N LEU A 96 -10.51 -15.73 -17.71
CA LEU A 96 -11.36 -15.16 -16.66
C LEU A 96 -11.02 -13.67 -16.48
N GLY A 97 -11.82 -12.80 -17.09
CA GLY A 97 -11.86 -11.39 -16.70
C GLY A 97 -12.53 -11.24 -15.32
N VAL A 98 -11.93 -10.44 -14.42
CA VAL A 98 -12.51 -10.06 -13.11
C VAL A 98 -13.76 -9.18 -13.25
N GLN A 99 -14.13 -8.80 -14.49
CA GLN A 99 -15.19 -7.83 -14.83
C GLN A 99 -16.62 -8.22 -14.40
N GLY A 100 -16.86 -9.43 -13.88
CA GLY A 100 -18.17 -9.89 -13.40
C GLY A 100 -18.43 -9.79 -11.88
N TYR A 101 -17.45 -9.32 -11.09
CA TYR A 101 -17.59 -9.20 -9.63
C TYR A 101 -17.79 -7.74 -9.22
N GLY A 102 -18.78 -7.50 -8.36
CA GLY A 102 -19.05 -6.21 -7.73
C GLY A 102 -18.74 -6.22 -6.23
N GLY A 103 -18.56 -5.03 -5.65
CA GLY A 103 -18.41 -4.81 -4.22
C GLY A 103 -18.10 -3.34 -3.91
N PRO A 104 -18.66 -2.74 -2.85
CA PRO A 104 -18.31 -1.37 -2.47
C PRO A 104 -16.87 -1.30 -1.96
N LEU A 105 -16.20 -0.18 -2.23
CA LEU A 105 -14.89 0.13 -1.67
C LEU A 105 -14.93 0.15 -0.14
N THR A 106 -16.07 0.46 0.49
CA THR A 106 -16.29 0.44 1.94
C THR A 106 -17.22 -0.71 2.37
N ALA A 107 -16.70 -1.65 3.17
CA ALA A 107 -17.40 -2.87 3.57
C ALA A 107 -18.17 -2.76 4.91
N GLU A 108 -18.08 -1.62 5.60
CA GLU A 108 -18.74 -1.39 6.89
C GLU A 108 -20.27 -1.56 6.75
N ASN A 109 -20.86 -2.42 7.59
CA ASN A 109 -22.31 -2.74 7.65
C ASN A 109 -22.92 -3.60 6.53
N MET A 110 -22.12 -4.18 5.63
CA MET A 110 -22.65 -5.06 4.56
C MET A 110 -22.86 -6.52 4.98
N VAL A 111 -22.08 -7.02 5.93
CA VAL A 111 -22.17 -8.41 6.42
C VAL A 111 -22.85 -8.42 7.78
N ARG A 112 -23.99 -9.12 7.89
CA ARG A 112 -24.62 -9.43 9.17
C ARG A 112 -24.42 -10.90 9.51
N VAL A 113 -23.68 -11.13 10.59
CA VAL A 113 -23.54 -12.42 11.23
C VAL A 113 -24.77 -12.62 12.13
N SER A 114 -25.61 -13.62 11.84
CA SER A 114 -26.85 -13.87 12.60
C SER A 114 -26.54 -14.36 14.02
N GLY A 115 -27.26 -13.81 15.02
CA GLY A 115 -27.00 -13.99 16.45
C GLY A 115 -27.12 -15.41 16.98
N GLU A 116 -26.46 -15.63 18.13
CA GLU A 116 -26.33 -16.86 18.93
C GLU A 116 -27.66 -17.61 19.10
N GLY A 117 -27.68 -18.92 18.82
CA GLY A 117 -28.85 -19.73 19.16
C GLY A 117 -28.90 -21.17 18.68
N ASP A 118 -28.36 -21.53 17.52
CA ASP A 118 -28.54 -22.89 16.99
C ASP A 118 -27.21 -23.62 16.81
N ALA A 119 -26.99 -24.63 17.66
CA ALA A 119 -25.93 -25.60 17.50
C ALA A 119 -26.14 -26.37 16.18
N ILE A 120 -25.21 -26.21 15.24
CA ILE A 120 -25.19 -26.99 14.00
C ILE A 120 -24.74 -28.40 14.35
N ASP A 121 -25.48 -29.40 13.87
CA ASP A 121 -25.20 -30.80 14.17
C ASP A 121 -23.85 -31.26 13.57
N SER A 122 -23.10 -32.00 14.37
CA SER A 122 -21.69 -32.37 14.15
C SER A 122 -21.45 -33.36 12.98
N SER A 123 -22.52 -33.85 12.35
CA SER A 123 -22.51 -34.92 11.35
C SER A 123 -22.19 -34.46 9.92
N LEU A 124 -22.19 -33.14 9.65
CA LEU A 124 -21.96 -32.54 8.32
C LEU A 124 -20.64 -31.76 8.18
N LEU A 125 -19.84 -31.70 9.23
CA LEU A 125 -18.63 -30.88 9.30
C LEU A 125 -17.38 -31.72 9.06
N SER A 126 -16.75 -31.55 7.90
CA SER A 126 -15.36 -31.99 7.72
C SER A 126 -14.43 -30.84 8.12
N ALA A 127 -13.73 -30.99 9.25
CA ALA A 127 -12.71 -30.06 9.70
C ALA A 127 -11.31 -30.62 9.41
N ILE A 128 -10.42 -29.81 8.85
CA ILE A 128 -9.00 -30.16 8.73
C ILE A 128 -8.26 -29.46 9.85
N GLN A 129 -7.82 -30.23 10.86
CA GLN A 129 -7.00 -29.70 11.95
C GLN A 129 -5.67 -29.19 11.41
N SER A 130 -5.30 -27.97 11.78
CA SER A 130 -3.96 -27.43 11.55
C SER A 130 -3.01 -27.93 12.65
N SER A 131 -2.66 -29.22 12.66
CA SER A 131 -1.60 -29.72 13.54
C SER A 131 -0.22 -29.48 12.93
N GLU A 132 0.76 -29.20 13.81
CA GLU A 132 2.15 -28.82 13.50
C GLU A 132 3.02 -29.93 12.92
N GLU A 133 2.50 -31.09 12.54
CA GLU A 133 3.33 -32.18 12.05
C GLU A 133 2.79 -32.82 10.77
N SER A 134 3.70 -32.95 9.82
CA SER A 134 3.65 -33.84 8.67
C SER A 134 2.74 -33.40 7.51
N VAL A 135 3.29 -32.55 6.64
CA VAL A 135 2.96 -32.62 5.21
C VAL A 135 3.59 -33.92 4.68
N ILE A 136 2.95 -35.06 4.92
CA ILE A 136 3.22 -36.26 4.13
C ILE A 136 2.53 -36.02 2.79
N VAL A 137 3.35 -35.71 1.79
CA VAL A 137 2.97 -35.65 0.40
C VAL A 137 2.59 -37.07 -0.05
N ALA A 138 1.35 -37.46 0.18
CA ALA A 138 0.73 -38.44 -0.70
C ALA A 138 0.54 -37.73 -2.04
N ALA A 139 1.35 -38.11 -3.03
CA ALA A 139 1.30 -37.53 -4.37
C ALA A 139 -0.13 -37.59 -4.92
N PRO A 140 -0.79 -36.45 -5.20
CA PRO A 140 -2.00 -36.45 -5.99
C PRO A 140 -1.61 -36.34 -7.46
N GLU A 141 -2.41 -36.96 -8.32
CA GLU A 141 -2.32 -36.87 -9.78
C GLU A 141 -2.01 -35.43 -10.25
N ASN A 142 -0.97 -35.31 -11.08
CA ASN A 142 -0.11 -34.13 -11.27
C ASN A 142 -0.80 -32.77 -11.51
N ALA A 143 -2.06 -32.71 -11.97
CA ALA A 143 -2.72 -31.45 -12.34
C ALA A 143 -3.25 -30.64 -11.13
N ALA A 144 -3.74 -31.29 -10.07
CA ALA A 144 -4.27 -30.59 -8.89
C ALA A 144 -3.14 -29.98 -8.06
N ALA A 145 -2.02 -30.71 -7.92
CA ALA A 145 -0.82 -30.24 -7.23
C ALA A 145 -0.20 -29.02 -7.92
N VAL A 146 -0.10 -29.04 -9.26
CA VAL A 146 0.42 -27.90 -10.05
C VAL A 146 -0.48 -26.66 -9.93
N ARG A 147 -1.81 -26.83 -9.89
CA ARG A 147 -2.73 -25.70 -9.65
C ARG A 147 -2.53 -25.08 -8.27
N SER A 148 -2.49 -25.90 -7.22
CA SER A 148 -2.25 -25.42 -5.85
C SER A 148 -0.89 -24.75 -5.72
N TRP A 149 0.15 -25.26 -6.39
CA TRP A 149 1.48 -24.67 -6.42
C TRP A 149 1.49 -23.26 -7.04
N ASN A 150 0.84 -23.07 -8.19
CA ASN A 150 0.77 -21.76 -8.85
C ASN A 150 0.07 -20.71 -7.99
N VAL A 151 -1.00 -21.08 -7.29
CA VAL A 151 -1.71 -20.19 -6.36
C VAL A 151 -0.82 -19.81 -5.19
N MET A 152 -0.11 -20.79 -4.61
CA MET A 152 0.83 -20.56 -3.51
C MET A 152 2.00 -19.65 -3.92
N TYR A 153 2.54 -19.83 -5.13
CA TYR A 153 3.59 -18.98 -5.67
C TYR A 153 3.13 -17.52 -5.83
N GLN A 154 1.95 -17.30 -6.43
CA GLN A 154 1.38 -15.96 -6.60
C GLN A 154 1.11 -15.27 -5.25
N LEU A 155 0.69 -16.03 -4.23
CA LEU A 155 0.50 -15.50 -2.87
C LEU A 155 1.82 -15.14 -2.20
N ALA A 156 2.85 -15.97 -2.36
CA ALA A 156 4.18 -15.68 -1.84
C ALA A 156 4.78 -14.41 -2.50
N GLU A 157 4.59 -14.25 -3.81
CA GLU A 157 4.98 -13.05 -4.54
C GLU A 157 4.20 -11.82 -4.07
N ALA A 158 2.87 -11.94 -3.92
CA ALA A 158 2.02 -10.87 -3.42
C ALA A 158 2.40 -10.44 -1.99
N ALA A 159 2.81 -11.38 -1.14
CA ALA A 159 3.27 -11.11 0.22
C ALA A 159 4.68 -10.47 0.28
N GLY A 160 5.51 -10.68 -0.74
CA GLY A 160 6.86 -10.12 -0.83
C GLY A 160 6.91 -8.65 -1.25
N VAL A 161 5.84 -8.11 -1.83
CA VAL A 161 5.74 -6.70 -2.23
C VAL A 161 5.19 -5.89 -1.05
N ILE A 162 5.88 -4.82 -0.66
CA ILE A 162 5.39 -3.88 0.37
C ILE A 162 4.11 -3.21 -0.17
N ALA A 163 2.97 -3.67 0.32
CA ALA A 163 1.64 -3.14 0.03
C ALA A 163 0.94 -2.83 1.36
N THR A 164 -0.03 -1.92 1.38
CA THR A 164 -0.87 -1.71 2.56
C THR A 164 -1.71 -2.96 2.86
N GLU A 165 -2.14 -3.17 4.12
CA GLU A 165 -2.99 -4.32 4.50
C GLU A 165 -4.20 -4.44 3.55
N ARG A 166 -4.79 -3.31 3.16
CA ARG A 166 -5.94 -3.28 2.23
C ARG A 166 -5.59 -3.73 0.82
N GLU A 167 -4.50 -3.21 0.24
CA GLU A 167 -4.04 -3.60 -1.10
C GLU A 167 -3.65 -5.08 -1.14
N PHE A 168 -3.06 -5.58 -0.06
CA PHE A 168 -2.73 -7.00 0.08
C PHE A 168 -4.00 -7.86 0.08
N LEU A 169 -5.01 -7.49 0.86
CA LEU A 169 -6.29 -8.19 0.91
C LEU A 169 -7.04 -8.16 -0.43
N ASP A 170 -7.00 -7.05 -1.16
CA ASP A 170 -7.58 -6.94 -2.49
C ASP A 170 -6.86 -7.87 -3.49
N ARG A 171 -5.52 -7.93 -3.46
CA ARG A 171 -4.73 -8.86 -4.30
C ARG A 171 -5.04 -10.33 -3.99
N ILE A 172 -5.10 -10.70 -2.71
CA ILE A 172 -5.47 -12.05 -2.29
C ILE A 172 -6.86 -12.39 -2.82
N THR A 173 -7.79 -11.46 -2.70
CA THR A 173 -9.15 -11.63 -3.18
C THR A 173 -9.18 -11.92 -4.68
N ASP A 174 -8.43 -11.18 -5.48
CA ASP A 174 -8.31 -11.43 -6.92
C ASP A 174 -7.72 -12.82 -7.22
N ILE A 175 -6.70 -13.26 -6.48
CA ILE A 175 -6.11 -14.60 -6.62
C ILE A 175 -7.16 -15.67 -6.31
N ILE A 176 -7.93 -15.52 -5.23
CA ILE A 176 -8.99 -16.46 -4.85
C ILE A 176 -10.08 -16.51 -5.92
N LEU A 177 -10.55 -15.36 -6.39
CA LEU A 177 -11.62 -15.27 -7.40
C LEU A 177 -11.22 -15.88 -8.76
N ARG A 178 -9.91 -15.88 -9.09
CA ARG A 178 -9.37 -16.54 -10.30
C ARG A 178 -9.12 -18.03 -10.13
N SER A 179 -9.02 -18.50 -8.88
CA SER A 179 -8.60 -19.88 -8.56
C SER A 179 -9.75 -20.78 -8.13
N LEU A 180 -10.82 -20.22 -7.57
CA LEU A 180 -12.01 -20.94 -7.09
C LEU A 180 -13.27 -20.42 -7.77
N ILE A 181 -14.29 -21.28 -7.90
CA ILE A 181 -15.61 -20.87 -8.36
C ILE A 181 -16.33 -20.18 -7.20
N VAL A 182 -16.32 -18.86 -7.21
CA VAL A 182 -16.89 -18.06 -6.12
C VAL A 182 -18.16 -17.34 -6.56
N ASP A 183 -19.13 -17.26 -5.65
CA ASP A 183 -20.33 -16.45 -5.82
C ASP A 183 -20.36 -15.33 -4.78
N ARG A 184 -19.94 -15.62 -3.54
CA ARG A 184 -19.68 -14.64 -2.49
C ARG A 184 -18.36 -14.93 -1.80
N LEU A 185 -17.56 -13.88 -1.61
CA LEU A 185 -16.31 -13.87 -0.87
C LEU A 185 -16.35 -12.73 0.14
N PHE A 186 -16.00 -13.02 1.39
CA PHE A 186 -15.69 -11.95 2.32
C PHE A 186 -14.56 -12.36 3.26
N ILE A 187 -13.77 -11.36 3.63
CA ILE A 187 -12.68 -11.50 4.57
C ILE A 187 -13.05 -10.68 5.81
N LEU A 188 -13.10 -11.35 6.95
CA LEU A 188 -13.31 -10.70 8.24
C LEU A 188 -11.98 -10.65 8.98
N ILE A 189 -11.66 -9.50 9.55
CA ILE A 189 -10.41 -9.28 10.27
C ILE A 189 -10.70 -8.74 11.65
N ARG A 190 -9.88 -9.15 12.61
CA ARG A 190 -9.87 -8.63 13.97
C ARG A 190 -9.10 -7.30 13.98
N LYS A 191 -9.77 -6.23 14.41
CA LYS A 191 -9.11 -4.97 14.73
C LYS A 191 -8.33 -5.10 16.04
N ASP A 192 -7.23 -4.36 16.15
CA ASP A 192 -6.33 -4.41 17.30
C ASP A 192 -7.09 -4.24 18.63
N GLY A 193 -6.92 -5.20 19.54
CA GLY A 193 -7.55 -5.19 20.87
C GLY A 193 -9.05 -5.58 20.90
N SER A 194 -9.69 -5.81 19.76
CA SER A 194 -11.07 -6.27 19.68
C SER A 194 -11.15 -7.80 19.61
N THR A 195 -12.17 -8.40 20.24
CA THR A 195 -12.51 -9.82 20.01
C THR A 195 -13.43 -10.01 18.80
N LYS A 196 -13.99 -8.91 18.28
CA LYS A 196 -14.98 -8.92 17.21
C LYS A 196 -14.30 -8.89 15.84
N LEU A 197 -14.76 -9.78 14.96
CA LEU A 197 -14.39 -9.81 13.55
C LEU A 197 -15.22 -8.77 12.78
N GLU A 198 -14.55 -7.95 11.99
CA GLU A 198 -15.17 -6.92 11.15
C GLU A 198 -14.87 -7.18 9.67
N PRO A 199 -15.83 -6.88 8.76
CA PRO A 199 -15.63 -7.10 7.34
C PRO A 199 -14.60 -6.12 6.77
N ALA A 200 -13.48 -6.67 6.29
CA ALA A 200 -12.42 -5.92 5.62
C ALA A 200 -12.60 -5.93 4.09
N VAL A 201 -13.00 -7.07 3.54
CA VAL A 201 -13.28 -7.23 2.10
C VAL A 201 -14.60 -7.94 1.90
N VAL A 202 -15.37 -7.48 0.92
CA VAL A 202 -16.57 -8.16 0.43
C VAL A 202 -16.59 -8.10 -1.10
N ARG A 203 -16.75 -9.25 -1.74
CA ARG A 203 -16.96 -9.41 -3.19
C ARG A 203 -18.08 -10.39 -3.43
N TYR A 204 -18.89 -10.11 -4.43
CA TYR A 204 -19.95 -11.01 -4.86
C TYR A 204 -20.12 -10.92 -6.36
N ARG A 205 -20.62 -12.00 -6.96
CA ARG A 205 -20.97 -12.01 -8.37
C ARG A 205 -22.20 -11.12 -8.59
N SER A 206 -22.06 -10.06 -9.37
CA SER A 206 -23.18 -9.13 -9.62
C SER A 206 -23.98 -9.60 -10.84
N LYS A 207 -25.31 -9.65 -10.72
CA LYS A 207 -26.21 -9.59 -11.89
C LYS A 207 -26.55 -8.12 -12.12
N ALA A 208 -26.40 -7.64 -13.36
CA ALA A 208 -26.71 -6.26 -13.71
C ALA A 208 -28.12 -5.86 -13.24
N GLY A 209 -28.23 -4.85 -12.38
CA GLY A 209 -29.50 -4.20 -12.01
C GLY A 209 -30.12 -4.53 -10.64
N GLN A 210 -29.51 -5.33 -9.77
CA GLN A 210 -30.07 -5.63 -8.43
C GLN A 210 -29.59 -4.64 -7.35
N LYS A 211 -30.52 -4.05 -6.58
CA LYS A 211 -30.21 -3.33 -5.33
C LYS A 211 -29.83 -4.36 -4.24
N HIS A 212 -28.72 -4.14 -3.56
CA HIS A 212 -28.08 -5.15 -2.70
C HIS A 212 -28.69 -5.18 -1.29
N GLU A 213 -29.22 -6.35 -0.91
CA GLU A 213 -29.56 -6.70 0.48
C GLU A 213 -28.30 -7.07 1.28
N GLN A 214 -28.34 -6.89 2.61
CA GLN A 214 -27.27 -7.31 3.52
C GLN A 214 -26.93 -8.79 3.35
N ILE A 215 -25.64 -9.12 3.24
CA ILE A 215 -25.16 -10.50 3.16
C ILE A 215 -25.28 -11.13 4.54
N LYS A 216 -26.13 -12.15 4.66
CA LYS A 216 -26.29 -12.96 5.88
C LYS A 216 -25.42 -14.22 5.79
N THR A 217 -24.68 -14.52 6.85
CA THR A 217 -23.88 -15.75 6.99
C THR A 217 -24.00 -16.34 8.40
N SER A 218 -23.69 -17.63 8.53
CA SER A 218 -23.77 -18.37 9.79
C SER A 218 -22.64 -17.99 10.74
N SER A 219 -23.00 -17.48 11.92
CA SER A 219 -22.09 -17.24 13.03
C SER A 219 -21.40 -18.50 13.50
N ALA A 220 -22.13 -19.63 13.55
CA ALA A 220 -21.60 -20.91 14.01
C ALA A 220 -20.43 -21.40 13.16
N ILE A 221 -20.46 -21.24 11.83
CA ILE A 221 -19.34 -21.64 10.95
C ILE A 221 -18.10 -20.79 11.23
N ILE A 222 -18.28 -19.47 11.38
CA ILE A 222 -17.19 -18.55 11.65
C ILE A 222 -16.59 -18.83 13.04
N GLN A 223 -17.45 -19.00 14.05
CA GLN A 223 -17.04 -19.27 15.42
C GLN A 223 -16.30 -20.61 15.53
N GLN A 224 -16.80 -21.65 14.87
CA GLN A 224 -16.12 -22.95 14.80
C GLN A 224 -14.71 -22.82 14.21
N VAL A 225 -14.53 -22.07 13.13
CA VAL A 225 -13.20 -21.84 12.53
C VAL A 225 -12.27 -21.08 13.48
N VAL A 226 -12.78 -20.08 14.19
CA VAL A 226 -12.01 -19.30 15.17
C VAL A 226 -11.59 -20.17 16.36
N ASP A 227 -12.50 -20.98 16.90
CA ASP A 227 -12.27 -21.79 18.08
C ASP A 227 -11.37 -23.00 17.79
N THR A 228 -11.61 -23.68 16.67
CA THR A 228 -10.84 -24.87 16.28
C THR A 228 -9.52 -24.53 15.56
N LYS A 229 -9.36 -23.29 15.08
CA LYS A 229 -8.27 -22.86 14.18
C LYS A 229 -8.15 -23.72 12.91
N ALA A 230 -9.23 -24.41 12.53
CA ALA A 230 -9.27 -25.35 11.43
C ALA A 230 -10.19 -24.82 10.32
N GLY A 231 -9.86 -25.17 9.07
CA GLY A 231 -10.75 -24.92 7.94
C GLY A 231 -11.99 -25.80 8.03
N VAL A 232 -13.15 -25.22 7.71
CA VAL A 232 -14.45 -25.90 7.67
C VAL A 232 -14.99 -25.92 6.24
N LEU A 233 -15.40 -27.11 5.79
CA LEU A 233 -16.14 -27.31 4.55
C LEU A 233 -17.53 -27.83 4.89
N CYS A 234 -18.56 -27.16 4.37
CA CYS A 234 -19.95 -27.60 4.45
C CYS A 234 -20.49 -27.90 3.04
N ALA A 235 -20.95 -29.13 2.83
CA ALA A 235 -21.45 -29.62 1.54
C ALA A 235 -22.97 -29.86 1.48
N ASN A 236 -23.72 -29.66 2.57
CA ASN A 236 -25.19 -29.74 2.64
C ASN A 236 -25.59 -29.20 4.02
N ALA A 237 -26.55 -28.28 4.14
CA ALA A 237 -27.10 -27.90 5.47
C ALA A 237 -28.44 -28.61 5.78
N ASN A 238 -28.85 -29.57 4.95
CA ASN A 238 -30.18 -30.20 4.98
C ASN A 238 -30.19 -31.70 5.34
N ALA A 239 -29.20 -32.22 6.07
CA ALA A 239 -29.17 -33.64 6.42
C ALA A 239 -29.87 -34.02 7.74
N ASP A 240 -30.87 -33.26 8.22
CA ASP A 240 -31.69 -33.74 9.35
C ASP A 240 -33.15 -33.26 9.25
N GLU A 241 -34.09 -34.22 9.21
CA GLU A 241 -35.55 -34.03 9.19
C GLU A 241 -36.09 -33.34 10.46
N ARG A 242 -35.25 -33.08 11.46
CA ARG A 242 -35.62 -32.41 12.72
C ARG A 242 -35.65 -30.89 12.65
N PHE A 243 -35.18 -30.25 11.58
CA PHE A 243 -35.12 -28.79 11.44
C PHE A 243 -36.35 -28.15 10.77
N VAL A 244 -37.34 -28.95 10.35
CA VAL A 244 -38.55 -28.48 9.63
C VAL A 244 -39.62 -27.87 10.57
N SER A 245 -39.47 -28.00 11.89
CA SER A 245 -40.57 -27.76 12.84
C SER A 245 -40.67 -26.35 13.45
N ASN A 246 -39.76 -25.41 13.13
CA ASN A 246 -39.75 -24.10 13.80
C ASN A 246 -40.03 -22.94 12.82
N PRO A 247 -41.20 -22.27 12.86
CA PRO A 247 -41.62 -21.27 11.87
C PRO A 247 -40.81 -19.95 11.86
N ASN A 248 -39.84 -19.77 12.76
CA ASN A 248 -39.04 -18.54 12.86
C ASN A 248 -37.66 -18.63 12.16
N THR A 249 -37.36 -19.70 11.43
CA THR A 249 -36.06 -19.93 10.77
C THR A 249 -36.07 -19.65 9.26
N ALA A 250 -36.68 -18.54 8.82
CA ALA A 250 -36.56 -18.06 7.43
C ALA A 250 -35.10 -17.79 6.97
N SER A 251 -34.14 -17.78 7.92
CA SER A 251 -32.70 -17.56 7.71
C SER A 251 -31.95 -18.78 7.13
N LEU A 252 -32.49 -20.00 7.24
CA LEU A 252 -31.80 -21.25 6.90
C LEU A 252 -32.14 -21.80 5.50
N GLU A 253 -33.30 -21.45 4.95
CA GLU A 253 -33.77 -21.95 3.64
C GLU A 253 -32.90 -21.49 2.46
N SER A 254 -32.20 -20.34 2.57
CA SER A 254 -31.31 -19.81 1.52
C SER A 254 -29.86 -20.33 1.57
N LEU A 255 -29.46 -20.92 2.70
CA LEU A 255 -28.14 -21.55 2.91
C LEU A 255 -28.18 -23.08 2.68
N ALA A 256 -29.37 -23.69 2.75
CA ALA A 256 -29.61 -25.12 2.56
C ALA A 256 -29.08 -25.70 1.22
N LEU A 257 -28.83 -24.85 0.23
CA LEU A 257 -28.40 -25.23 -1.12
C LEU A 257 -27.05 -24.60 -1.52
N ARG A 258 -26.19 -24.22 -0.57
CA ARG A 258 -24.87 -23.62 -0.84
C ARG A 258 -23.72 -24.47 -0.31
N SER A 259 -22.66 -24.57 -1.11
CA SER A 259 -21.38 -25.13 -0.68
C SER A 259 -20.51 -24.01 -0.11
N VAL A 260 -19.94 -24.23 1.09
CA VAL A 260 -19.22 -23.20 1.85
C VAL A 260 -17.84 -23.70 2.24
N ILE A 261 -16.82 -22.86 2.05
CA ILE A 261 -15.50 -22.98 2.65
C ILE A 261 -15.31 -21.78 3.59
N CYS A 262 -14.91 -22.05 4.83
CA CYS A 262 -14.50 -21.03 5.78
C CYS A 262 -13.15 -21.44 6.37
N VAL A 263 -12.15 -20.57 6.28
CA VAL A 263 -10.77 -20.88 6.71
C VAL A 263 -10.21 -19.74 7.56
N PRO A 264 -9.36 -20.05 8.55
CA PRO A 264 -8.79 -19.03 9.41
C PRO A 264 -7.62 -18.32 8.70
N LEU A 265 -7.50 -17.02 8.97
CA LEU A 265 -6.27 -16.27 8.80
C LEU A 265 -5.48 -16.43 10.09
N THR A 266 -4.50 -17.33 10.09
CA THR A 266 -3.73 -17.69 11.28
C THR A 266 -2.36 -17.01 11.25
N GLY A 267 -2.12 -16.14 12.24
CA GLY A 267 -0.79 -15.65 12.57
C GLY A 267 -0.10 -16.56 13.60
N HIS A 268 1.05 -16.11 14.11
CA HIS A 268 1.80 -16.73 15.19
C HIS A 268 0.99 -16.80 16.49
N ASP A 269 0.31 -15.70 16.85
CA ASP A 269 -0.38 -15.59 18.15
C ASP A 269 -1.84 -16.06 18.11
N GLY A 270 -2.36 -16.45 16.93
CA GLY A 270 -3.71 -17.01 16.79
C GLY A 270 -4.43 -16.58 15.52
N VAL A 271 -5.76 -16.69 15.55
CA VAL A 271 -6.60 -16.37 14.40
C VAL A 271 -6.86 -14.86 14.36
N ILE A 272 -6.26 -14.19 13.38
CA ILE A 272 -6.39 -12.75 13.15
C ILE A 272 -7.61 -12.41 12.28
N GLY A 273 -8.21 -13.40 11.64
CA GLY A 273 -9.37 -13.21 10.76
C GLY A 273 -9.87 -14.52 10.15
N VAL A 274 -10.85 -14.44 9.26
CA VAL A 274 -11.36 -15.58 8.50
C VAL A 274 -11.62 -15.19 7.05
N ILE A 275 -11.38 -16.13 6.13
CA ILE A 275 -11.84 -16.05 4.75
C ILE A 275 -13.07 -16.94 4.62
N HIS A 276 -14.16 -16.38 4.11
CA HIS A 276 -15.38 -17.12 3.83
C HIS A 276 -15.70 -17.06 2.34
N ILE A 277 -15.97 -18.22 1.77
CA ILE A 277 -16.25 -18.41 0.36
C ILE A 277 -17.48 -19.31 0.23
N ASP A 278 -18.46 -18.88 -0.55
CA ASP A 278 -19.63 -19.70 -0.81
C ASP A 278 -20.13 -19.60 -2.26
N CYS A 279 -20.82 -20.65 -2.69
CA CYS A 279 -21.51 -20.72 -3.97
C CYS A 279 -22.75 -21.63 -3.90
N PRO A 280 -23.76 -21.46 -4.78
CA PRO A 280 -24.86 -22.41 -4.89
C PRO A 280 -24.35 -23.79 -5.30
N MET A 281 -24.83 -24.85 -4.65
CA MET A 281 -24.46 -26.24 -4.96
C MET A 281 -24.81 -26.64 -6.40
N ALA A 282 -25.89 -26.07 -6.94
CA ALA A 282 -26.27 -26.22 -8.34
C ALA A 282 -25.17 -25.75 -9.32
N ARG A 283 -24.26 -24.87 -8.86
CA ARG A 283 -23.12 -24.40 -9.65
C ARG A 283 -21.85 -25.18 -9.32
N HIS A 284 -21.55 -25.34 -8.04
CA HIS A 284 -20.34 -26.04 -7.63
C HIS A 284 -20.45 -26.59 -6.19
N THR A 285 -19.85 -27.76 -5.98
CA THR A 285 -19.66 -28.35 -4.65
C THR A 285 -18.17 -28.44 -4.38
N TYR A 286 -17.71 -27.74 -3.34
CA TYR A 286 -16.30 -27.75 -2.96
C TYR A 286 -15.87 -29.13 -2.43
N SER A 287 -14.61 -29.49 -2.70
CA SER A 287 -14.00 -30.75 -2.28
C SER A 287 -12.99 -30.49 -1.16
N GLN A 288 -12.44 -31.57 -0.57
CA GLN A 288 -11.34 -31.44 0.39
C GLN A 288 -10.10 -30.76 -0.19
N ASP A 289 -9.82 -30.91 -1.49
CA ASP A 289 -8.67 -30.24 -2.11
C ASP A 289 -8.87 -28.72 -2.19
N HIS A 290 -10.11 -28.26 -2.44
CA HIS A 290 -10.44 -26.83 -2.36
C HIS A 290 -10.28 -26.31 -0.93
N LEU A 291 -10.70 -27.09 0.09
CA LEU A 291 -10.49 -26.74 1.50
C LEU A 291 -9.01 -26.67 1.85
N ARG A 292 -8.20 -27.65 1.42
CA ARG A 292 -6.74 -27.66 1.63
C ARG A 292 -6.08 -26.44 1.01
N LEU A 293 -6.44 -26.11 -0.24
CA LEU A 293 -5.94 -24.92 -0.91
C LEU A 293 -6.31 -23.67 -0.12
N ALA A 294 -7.59 -23.45 0.16
CA ALA A 294 -8.05 -22.29 0.91
C ALA A 294 -7.38 -22.18 2.30
N THR A 295 -7.15 -23.30 2.98
CA THR A 295 -6.46 -23.33 4.27
C THR A 295 -5.00 -22.89 4.14
N ALA A 296 -4.31 -23.32 3.08
CA ALA A 296 -2.95 -22.87 2.78
C ALA A 296 -2.92 -21.36 2.46
N ILE A 297 -3.89 -20.86 1.68
CA ILE A 297 -4.07 -19.42 1.42
C ILE A 297 -4.25 -18.68 2.75
N GLY A 298 -5.18 -19.15 3.60
CA GLY A 298 -5.48 -18.53 4.89
C GLY A 298 -4.24 -18.42 5.79
N ARG A 299 -3.41 -19.46 5.83
CA ARG A 299 -2.15 -19.45 6.62
C ARG A 299 -1.10 -18.48 6.08
N VAL A 300 -0.86 -18.47 4.76
CA VAL A 300 0.10 -17.53 4.15
C VAL A 300 -0.35 -16.09 4.34
N CYS A 301 -1.64 -15.82 4.12
CA CYS A 301 -2.21 -14.48 4.28
C CYS A 301 -2.16 -14.03 5.75
N GLY A 302 -2.48 -14.93 6.68
CA GLY A 302 -2.42 -14.66 8.13
C GLY A 302 -1.03 -14.21 8.58
N LEU A 303 0.00 -14.97 8.22
CA LEU A 303 1.40 -14.65 8.54
C LEU A 303 1.88 -13.36 7.87
N ALA A 304 1.48 -13.10 6.62
CA ALA A 304 1.87 -11.90 5.89
C ALA A 304 1.28 -10.63 6.54
N ILE A 305 -0.01 -10.64 6.89
CA ILE A 305 -0.69 -9.52 7.56
C ILE A 305 -0.05 -9.23 8.93
N GLU A 306 0.21 -10.28 9.71
CA GLU A 306 0.84 -10.11 11.03
C GLU A 306 2.26 -9.57 10.93
N ASN A 307 3.07 -10.10 10.00
CA ASN A 307 4.42 -9.57 9.76
C ASN A 307 4.42 -8.11 9.34
N GLN A 308 3.45 -7.69 8.51
CA GLN A 308 3.27 -6.30 8.15
C GLN A 308 2.95 -5.45 9.38
N ARG A 309 1.95 -5.83 10.19
CA ARG A 309 1.58 -5.11 11.42
C ARG A 309 2.76 -5.01 12.40
N LEU A 310 3.54 -6.08 12.57
CA LEU A 310 4.75 -6.09 13.39
C LEU A 310 5.82 -5.15 12.85
N THR A 311 6.00 -5.10 11.54
CA THR A 311 6.98 -4.21 10.90
C THR A 311 6.58 -2.75 11.06
N GLU A 312 5.31 -2.42 10.86
CA GLU A 312 4.76 -1.08 11.09
C GLU A 312 4.89 -0.66 12.56
N ALA A 313 4.58 -1.56 13.49
CA ALA A 313 4.76 -1.32 14.92
C ALA A 313 6.24 -1.10 15.29
N ARG A 314 7.16 -1.88 14.72
CA ARG A 314 8.62 -1.69 14.89
C ARG A 314 9.07 -0.34 14.35
N MET A 315 8.63 0.04 13.16
CA MET A 315 8.94 1.36 12.59
C MET A 315 8.39 2.49 13.46
N ARG A 316 7.16 2.36 13.98
CA ARG A 316 6.57 3.32 14.90
C ARG A 316 7.36 3.41 16.21
N ASN A 317 7.76 2.29 16.80
CA ASN A 317 8.57 2.27 18.01
C ASN A 317 9.97 2.82 17.78
N ALA A 318 10.60 2.53 16.64
CA ALA A 318 11.87 3.11 16.24
C ALA A 318 11.75 4.64 16.08
N ARG A 319 10.68 5.13 15.45
CA ARG A 319 10.35 6.57 15.40
C ARG A 319 10.16 7.16 16.79
N LEU A 320 9.41 6.47 17.67
CA LEU A 320 9.17 6.93 19.04
C LEU A 320 10.45 6.98 19.88
N ALA A 321 11.30 5.95 19.77
CA ALA A 321 12.60 5.89 20.43
C ALA A 321 13.54 6.99 19.93
N ALA A 322 13.61 7.19 18.60
CA ALA A 322 14.31 8.33 18.01
C ALA A 322 13.75 9.66 18.54
N THR A 323 12.43 9.83 18.61
CA THR A 323 11.84 11.04 19.21
C THR A 323 12.15 11.19 20.70
N GLY A 324 12.28 10.11 21.47
CA GLY A 324 12.56 10.15 22.90
C GLY A 324 13.91 10.80 23.24
N GLU A 325 14.97 10.45 22.49
CA GLU A 325 16.29 11.08 22.61
C GLU A 325 16.22 12.58 22.27
N THR A 326 15.44 12.92 21.24
CA THR A 326 15.27 14.31 20.81
C THR A 326 14.48 15.16 21.81
N VAL A 327 13.51 14.56 22.51
CA VAL A 327 12.74 15.23 23.57
C VAL A 327 13.62 15.54 24.78
N ALA A 328 14.56 14.64 25.13
CA ALA A 328 15.51 14.88 26.22
C ALA A 328 16.49 16.01 25.88
N TYR A 329 17.08 15.98 24.68
CA TYR A 329 17.93 17.07 24.17
C TYR A 329 17.16 18.40 24.13
N LEU A 330 15.93 18.36 23.65
CA LEU A 330 15.09 19.54 23.56
C LEU A 330 14.75 20.13 24.92
N SER A 331 14.36 19.28 25.86
CA SER A 331 14.02 19.70 27.22
C SER A 331 15.19 20.40 27.89
N HIS A 332 16.41 19.91 27.64
CA HIS A 332 17.63 20.57 28.10
C HIS A 332 17.83 21.94 27.42
N HIS A 333 17.58 22.04 26.11
CA HIS A 333 17.74 23.30 25.38
C HIS A 333 16.71 24.36 25.77
N ILE A 334 15.44 23.98 25.92
CA ILE A 334 14.37 24.86 26.41
C ILE A 334 14.71 25.35 27.82
N ARG A 335 15.16 24.45 28.71
CA ARG A 335 15.57 24.83 30.07
C ARG A 335 16.67 25.89 30.05
N ASN A 336 17.67 25.74 29.18
CA ASN A 336 18.76 26.72 29.05
C ASN A 336 18.25 28.09 28.58
N LEU A 337 17.36 28.13 27.57
CA LEU A 337 16.77 29.38 27.07
C LEU A 337 15.93 30.08 28.13
N LEU A 338 15.10 29.33 28.86
CA LEU A 338 14.28 29.86 29.96
C LEU A 338 15.15 30.39 31.11
N GLN A 339 16.26 29.73 31.40
CA GLN A 339 17.20 30.19 32.41
C GLN A 339 17.92 31.48 31.98
N GLY A 340 18.27 31.60 30.70
CA GLY A 340 18.80 32.83 30.12
C GLY A 340 17.83 34.01 30.20
N LEU A 341 16.55 33.78 29.89
CA LEU A 341 15.47 34.78 30.07
C LEU A 341 15.39 35.25 31.53
N ARG A 342 15.39 34.30 32.48
CA ARG A 342 15.31 34.61 33.91
C ARG A 342 16.51 35.43 34.39
N SER A 343 17.73 35.03 34.01
CA SER A 343 18.93 35.79 34.37
C SER A 343 18.97 37.18 33.74
N GLY A 344 18.47 37.34 32.51
CA GLY A 344 18.30 38.65 31.88
C GLY A 344 17.33 39.55 32.66
N ALA A 345 16.18 39.00 33.06
CA ALA A 345 15.20 39.70 33.88
C ALA A 345 15.78 40.09 35.25
N ASP A 346 16.51 39.19 35.92
CA ASP A 346 17.18 39.48 37.20
C ASP A 346 18.18 40.65 37.08
N ILE A 347 18.88 40.76 35.93
CA ILE A 347 19.81 41.87 35.64
C ILE A 347 19.05 43.18 35.41
N VAL A 348 17.90 43.14 34.72
CA VAL A 348 17.02 44.31 34.55
C VAL A 348 16.52 44.80 35.91
N ASP A 349 16.03 43.90 36.75
CA ASP A 349 15.55 44.23 38.11
C ASP A 349 16.67 44.82 38.97
N MET A 350 17.89 44.27 38.89
CA MET A 350 19.06 44.85 39.57
C MET A 350 19.42 46.24 39.05
N GLY A 351 19.25 46.48 37.75
CA GLY A 351 19.46 47.79 37.12
C GLY A 351 18.42 48.81 37.59
N LEU A 352 17.14 48.44 37.58
CA LEU A 352 16.03 49.29 38.06
C LEU A 352 16.19 49.66 39.54
N ASN A 353 16.57 48.71 40.39
CA ASN A 353 16.77 48.95 41.83
C ASN A 353 17.95 49.87 42.16
N ARG A 354 18.89 50.06 41.22
CA ARG A 354 20.11 50.87 41.41
C ARG A 354 20.19 52.07 40.46
N ASP A 355 19.14 52.33 39.70
CA ASP A 355 19.07 53.35 38.65
C ASP A 355 20.24 53.24 37.63
N ASP A 356 20.68 52.00 37.37
CA ASP A 356 21.82 51.68 36.50
C ASP A 356 21.31 51.34 35.08
N SER A 357 21.27 52.38 34.23
CA SER A 357 20.78 52.29 32.85
C SER A 357 21.57 51.31 31.97
N GLU A 358 22.86 51.11 32.24
CA GLU A 358 23.70 50.17 31.47
C GLU A 358 23.32 48.72 31.77
N LYS A 359 23.03 48.39 33.04
CA LYS A 359 22.52 47.06 33.41
C LYS A 359 21.14 46.79 32.85
N ILE A 360 20.25 47.79 32.85
CA ILE A 360 18.92 47.64 32.24
C ILE A 360 19.05 47.29 30.75
N ARG A 361 19.87 48.03 30.00
CA ARG A 361 20.12 47.74 28.57
C ARG A 361 20.73 46.36 28.36
N THR A 362 21.71 45.99 29.20
CA THR A 362 22.38 44.69 29.10
C THR A 362 21.42 43.54 29.39
N GLY A 363 20.65 43.63 30.48
CA GLY A 363 19.66 42.63 30.86
C GLY A 363 18.55 42.48 29.82
N TRP A 364 18.04 43.62 29.29
CA TRP A 364 17.02 43.61 28.25
C TRP A 364 17.51 42.93 26.97
N ARG A 365 18.74 43.21 26.52
CA ARG A 365 19.34 42.55 25.35
C ARG A 365 19.47 41.04 25.53
N ILE A 366 19.76 40.57 26.75
CA ILE A 366 19.78 39.14 27.07
C ILE A 366 18.38 38.53 26.96
N VAL A 367 17.36 39.23 27.46
CA VAL A 367 15.96 38.79 27.36
C VAL A 367 15.52 38.69 25.90
N GLU A 368 15.70 39.77 25.13
CA GLU A 368 15.34 39.86 23.72
C GLU A 368 15.99 38.75 22.90
N HIS A 369 17.29 38.53 23.09
CA HIS A 369 18.02 37.47 22.38
C HIS A 369 17.51 36.06 22.71
N ASN A 370 17.18 35.77 23.98
CA ASN A 370 16.64 34.44 24.32
C ASN A 370 15.19 34.26 23.86
N LEU A 371 14.40 35.32 23.79
CA LEU A 371 13.03 35.29 23.26
C LEU A 371 13.01 34.95 21.77
N ASP A 372 13.88 35.59 20.97
CA ASP A 372 14.05 35.30 19.55
C ASP A 372 14.44 33.83 19.33
N ARG A 373 15.29 33.27 20.20
CA ARG A 373 15.69 31.86 20.14
C ARG A 373 14.56 30.90 20.49
N VAL A 374 13.71 31.23 21.45
CA VAL A 374 12.50 30.44 21.76
C VAL A 374 11.54 30.46 20.56
N PHE A 375 11.32 31.62 19.96
CA PHE A 375 10.44 31.76 18.79
C PHE A 375 10.93 30.97 17.57
N ASN A 376 12.24 31.03 17.29
CA ASN A 376 12.84 30.26 16.21
C ASN A 376 12.81 28.75 16.46
N LEU A 377 12.97 28.32 17.72
CA LEU A 377 12.90 26.91 18.12
C LEU A 377 11.48 26.35 17.95
N THR A 378 10.45 27.08 18.40
CA THR A 378 9.04 26.64 18.26
C THR A 378 8.59 26.62 16.81
N THR A 379 8.97 27.62 16.01
CA THR A 379 8.66 27.69 14.57
C THR A 379 9.28 26.52 13.80
N ASN A 380 10.57 26.24 14.04
CA ASN A 380 11.25 25.10 13.41
C ASN A 380 10.68 23.75 13.86
N MET A 381 10.24 23.61 15.10
CA MET A 381 9.54 22.41 15.55
C MET A 381 8.20 22.19 14.90
N LEU A 382 7.38 23.25 14.78
CA LEU A 382 6.07 23.12 14.18
C LEU A 382 6.17 22.67 12.71
N THR A 383 7.20 23.17 12.03
CA THR A 383 7.58 22.77 10.67
C THR A 383 8.03 21.31 10.59
N PHE A 384 8.82 20.86 11.57
CA PHE A 384 9.30 19.47 11.61
C PHE A 384 8.20 18.47 12.01
N SER A 385 7.36 18.82 12.99
CA SER A 385 6.39 17.93 13.66
C SER A 385 5.10 17.69 12.88
N LYS A 386 4.69 18.61 12.01
CA LYS A 386 3.49 18.43 11.18
C LYS A 386 3.81 17.78 9.84
N ASP A 387 2.97 16.82 9.45
CA ASP A 387 2.76 16.47 8.05
C ASP A 387 1.94 17.62 7.43
N ARG A 388 2.60 18.70 7.00
CA ARG A 388 1.94 19.81 6.33
C ARG A 388 1.73 19.39 4.87
N VAL A 389 0.51 19.55 4.37
CA VAL A 389 0.28 19.47 2.92
C VAL A 389 0.81 20.79 2.34
N PRO A 390 1.87 20.77 1.51
CA PRO A 390 2.45 21.99 0.97
C PRO A 390 1.43 22.70 0.06
N LYS A 391 1.24 24.00 0.26
CA LYS A 391 0.34 24.82 -0.57
C LYS A 391 1.09 25.22 -1.84
N ILE A 392 0.95 24.41 -2.88
CA ILE A 392 1.63 24.65 -4.16
C ILE A 392 0.90 25.72 -4.95
N GLU A 393 1.60 26.81 -5.25
CA GLU A 393 1.12 27.89 -6.11
C GLU A 393 2.24 28.34 -7.06
N LEU A 394 1.85 28.92 -8.20
CA LEU A 394 2.81 29.45 -9.16
C LEU A 394 3.41 30.74 -8.59
N ALA A 395 4.68 30.72 -8.19
CA ALA A 395 5.32 31.82 -7.49
C ALA A 395 6.62 32.25 -8.17
N GLN A 396 6.90 33.56 -8.12
CA GLN A 396 8.20 34.11 -8.48
C GLN A 396 9.17 33.96 -7.30
N VAL A 397 10.08 33.00 -7.40
CA VAL A 397 11.02 32.60 -6.35
C VAL A 397 11.95 33.75 -5.92
N ASN A 398 12.30 34.64 -6.85
CA ASN A 398 13.16 35.79 -6.52
C ASN A 398 12.53 36.69 -5.46
N ASN A 399 11.21 36.92 -5.50
CA ASN A 399 10.53 37.72 -4.48
C ASN A 399 10.64 37.06 -3.09
N VAL A 400 10.51 35.73 -3.05
CA VAL A 400 10.63 34.94 -1.81
C VAL A 400 12.06 34.98 -1.26
N ILE A 401 13.06 34.99 -2.15
CA ILE A 401 14.47 35.12 -1.78
C ILE A 401 14.74 36.51 -1.22
N ASP A 402 14.24 37.57 -1.85
CA ASP A 402 14.41 38.95 -1.40
C ASP A 402 13.82 39.15 0.00
N ASP A 403 12.60 38.64 0.26
CA ASP A 403 11.97 38.70 1.58
C ASP A 403 12.82 38.00 2.65
N ALA A 404 13.35 36.81 2.33
CA ALA A 404 14.19 36.05 3.25
C ALA A 404 15.55 36.75 3.52
N VAL A 405 16.12 37.40 2.50
CA VAL A 405 17.35 38.20 2.63
C VAL A 405 17.10 39.42 3.50
N GLU A 406 16.00 40.15 3.30
CA GLU A 406 15.62 41.32 4.09
C GLU A 406 15.48 40.98 5.57
N LEU A 407 14.79 39.87 5.87
CA LEU A 407 14.62 39.40 7.25
C LEU A 407 15.96 39.03 7.92
N ALA A 408 16.92 38.53 7.15
CA ALA A 408 18.22 38.13 7.66
C ALA A 408 19.25 39.28 7.79
N LYS A 409 18.98 40.47 7.23
CA LYS A 409 19.93 41.60 7.22
C LYS A 409 20.39 42.00 8.62
N ARG A 410 19.44 42.22 9.55
CA ARG A 410 19.76 42.62 10.94
C ARG A 410 20.74 41.64 11.60
N HIS A 411 20.48 40.34 11.45
CA HIS A 411 21.34 39.29 12.01
C HIS A 411 22.73 39.27 11.38
N ALA A 412 22.82 39.48 10.06
CA ALA A 412 24.11 39.58 9.37
C ALA A 412 24.91 40.81 9.83
N GLU A 413 24.26 41.97 9.99
CA GLU A 413 24.86 43.22 10.47
C GLU A 413 25.41 43.08 11.90
N GLU A 414 24.62 42.51 12.82
CA GLU A 414 25.04 42.26 14.21
C GLU A 414 26.29 41.37 14.29
N ARG A 415 26.47 40.48 13.31
CA ARG A 415 27.63 39.59 13.21
C ARG A 415 28.78 40.16 12.37
N GLY A 416 28.60 41.34 11.77
CA GLY A 416 29.58 41.94 10.85
C GLY A 416 29.81 41.10 9.59
N VAL A 417 28.77 40.50 9.05
CA VAL A 417 28.80 39.65 7.84
C VAL A 417 28.15 40.40 6.68
N MET A 418 28.82 40.44 5.53
CA MET A 418 28.27 41.02 4.31
C MET A 418 27.29 40.03 3.65
N LEU A 419 26.00 40.34 3.61
CA LEU A 419 24.97 39.56 2.93
C LEU A 419 24.61 40.22 1.60
N LEU A 420 24.74 39.48 0.49
CA LEU A 420 24.43 39.95 -0.86
C LEU A 420 23.52 38.97 -1.59
N ALA A 421 22.62 39.50 -2.42
CA ALA A 421 21.79 38.74 -3.35
C ALA A 421 22.17 39.12 -4.80
N ASP A 422 22.36 38.12 -5.65
CA ASP A 422 22.66 38.23 -7.08
C ASP A 422 21.72 37.28 -7.82
N LEU A 423 20.53 37.79 -8.14
CA LEU A 423 19.39 37.02 -8.66
C LEU A 423 19.28 37.19 -10.17
N ASP A 424 19.32 36.08 -10.90
CA ASP A 424 19.02 36.08 -12.34
C ASP A 424 17.52 36.21 -12.59
N ASP A 425 17.14 36.53 -13.82
CA ASP A 425 15.77 36.34 -14.28
C ASP A 425 15.44 34.84 -14.35
N VAL A 426 14.49 34.39 -13.52
CA VAL A 426 14.05 33.01 -13.42
C VAL A 426 12.53 32.93 -13.61
N PRO A 427 12.01 31.88 -14.26
CA PRO A 427 10.57 31.72 -14.45
C PRO A 427 9.86 31.47 -13.12
N ALA A 428 8.57 31.80 -13.06
CA ALA A 428 7.71 31.40 -11.96
C ALA A 428 7.57 29.86 -11.95
N ILE A 429 7.62 29.26 -10.76
CA ILE A 429 7.55 27.80 -10.60
C ILE A 429 6.43 27.41 -9.62
N PRO A 430 5.82 26.22 -9.78
CA PRO A 430 4.87 25.69 -8.81
C PRO A 430 5.61 25.30 -7.53
N THR A 431 5.45 26.08 -6.47
CA THR A 431 6.14 25.87 -5.19
C THR A 431 5.30 26.32 -4.00
N ASP A 432 5.72 25.96 -2.81
CA ASP A 432 5.19 26.49 -1.55
C ASP A 432 6.01 27.70 -1.09
N VAL A 433 5.39 28.88 -1.11
CA VAL A 433 6.05 30.16 -0.83
C VAL A 433 6.62 30.20 0.60
N GLU A 434 5.82 29.81 1.59
CA GLU A 434 6.25 29.78 3.00
C GLU A 434 7.40 28.80 3.22
N GLY A 435 7.32 27.61 2.62
CA GLY A 435 8.36 26.58 2.71
C GLY A 435 9.68 27.04 2.10
N ILE A 436 9.65 27.63 0.89
CA ILE A 436 10.88 28.14 0.26
C ILE A 436 11.47 29.32 1.02
N HIS A 437 10.63 30.24 1.51
CA HIS A 437 11.08 31.32 2.38
C HIS A 437 11.86 30.75 3.58
N GLN A 438 11.30 29.73 4.25
CA GLN A 438 11.94 29.09 5.39
C GLN A 438 13.24 28.35 5.02
N VAL A 439 13.28 27.65 3.88
CA VAL A 439 14.51 27.01 3.37
C VAL A 439 15.60 28.05 3.18
N VAL A 440 15.32 29.11 2.43
CA VAL A 440 16.30 30.17 2.12
C VAL A 440 16.75 30.86 3.40
N PHE A 441 15.83 31.24 4.28
CA PHE A 441 16.13 31.87 5.55
C PHE A 441 17.02 31.01 6.44
N ASN A 442 16.72 29.71 6.59
CA ASN A 442 17.52 28.78 7.37
C ASN A 442 18.93 28.59 6.80
N LEU A 443 19.07 28.58 5.46
CA LEU A 443 20.38 28.50 4.82
C LEU A 443 21.19 29.78 5.03
N ILE A 444 20.57 30.95 4.92
CA ILE A 444 21.23 32.24 5.16
C ILE A 444 21.70 32.32 6.62
N LEU A 445 20.84 32.02 7.60
CA LEU A 445 21.24 32.04 9.01
C LEU A 445 22.40 31.08 9.30
N ASN A 446 22.38 29.89 8.70
CA ASN A 446 23.49 28.95 8.85
C ASN A 446 24.80 29.47 8.25
N ALA A 447 24.73 30.09 7.07
CA ALA A 447 25.85 30.72 6.39
C ALA A 447 26.42 31.90 7.19
N THR A 448 25.58 32.83 7.66
CA THR A 448 25.99 33.97 8.49
C THR A 448 26.59 33.52 9.81
N ASP A 449 26.06 32.43 10.36
CA ASP A 449 26.54 31.91 11.63
C ASP A 449 27.90 31.23 11.56
N ALA A 450 28.22 30.63 10.42
CA ALA A 450 29.50 29.98 10.17
C ALA A 450 30.60 30.99 9.80
N CYS A 451 30.22 32.17 9.31
CA CYS A 451 31.18 33.18 8.86
C CYS A 451 32.00 33.80 10.01
N PRO A 452 33.29 34.11 9.77
CA PRO A 452 34.10 34.89 10.71
C PRO A 452 33.58 36.33 10.83
N PRO A 453 33.50 36.90 12.05
CA PRO A 453 33.03 38.28 12.25
C PRO A 453 33.90 39.31 11.50
N GLY A 454 33.27 40.31 10.89
CA GLY A 454 33.93 41.44 10.20
C GLY A 454 34.53 41.13 8.83
N THR A 455 34.77 39.86 8.49
CA THR A 455 35.28 39.42 7.17
C THR A 455 34.36 38.41 6.47
N GLY A 456 33.25 38.07 7.12
CA GLY A 456 32.24 37.15 6.63
C GLY A 456 31.52 37.68 5.40
N ARG A 457 31.23 36.79 4.46
CA ARG A 457 30.50 37.07 3.22
C ARG A 457 29.56 35.92 2.92
N VAL A 458 28.29 36.25 2.71
CA VAL A 458 27.25 35.33 2.27
C VAL A 458 26.65 35.85 0.98
N LEU A 459 26.60 35.00 -0.03
CA LEU A 459 26.08 35.31 -1.36
C LEU A 459 24.94 34.37 -1.71
N VAL A 460 23.76 34.93 -1.95
CA VAL A 460 22.57 34.23 -2.43
C VAL A 460 22.45 34.44 -3.93
N LYS A 461 22.30 33.36 -4.71
CA LYS A 461 22.07 33.42 -6.16
C LYS A 461 20.89 32.58 -6.59
N SER A 462 20.11 33.07 -7.54
CA SER A 462 19.18 32.25 -8.31
C SER A 462 19.71 32.09 -9.74
N ARG A 463 19.56 30.89 -10.33
CA ARG A 463 19.84 30.62 -11.75
C ARG A 463 18.79 29.69 -12.32
N TYR A 464 18.38 29.93 -13.56
CA TYR A 464 17.55 29.03 -14.34
C TYR A 464 18.39 28.24 -15.35
N ASP A 465 18.26 26.92 -15.33
CA ASP A 465 18.82 26.00 -16.31
C ASP A 465 17.69 25.58 -17.25
N SER A 466 17.72 26.11 -18.48
CA SER A 466 16.68 25.87 -19.49
C SER A 466 16.74 24.46 -20.09
N GLU A 467 17.91 23.82 -20.12
CA GLU A 467 18.05 22.46 -20.65
C GLU A 467 17.52 21.43 -19.66
N ALA A 468 17.80 21.61 -18.37
CA ALA A 468 17.28 20.76 -17.31
C ALA A 468 15.87 21.16 -16.84
N ASN A 469 15.37 22.33 -17.26
CA ASN A 469 14.14 22.96 -16.79
C ASN A 469 14.06 23.09 -15.25
N VAL A 470 15.15 23.55 -14.65
CA VAL A 470 15.34 23.61 -13.19
C VAL A 470 15.73 25.02 -12.76
N VAL A 471 15.07 25.53 -11.73
CA VAL A 471 15.51 26.73 -11.00
C VAL A 471 16.40 26.28 -9.83
N SER A 472 17.55 26.92 -9.69
CA SER A 472 18.51 26.67 -8.62
C SER A 472 18.66 27.90 -7.71
N ILE A 473 18.62 27.68 -6.40
CA ILE A 473 18.88 28.69 -5.37
C ILE A 473 20.17 28.28 -4.66
N ARG A 474 21.18 29.16 -4.66
CA ARG A 474 22.50 28.90 -4.09
C ARG A 474 22.79 29.85 -2.95
N VAL A 475 23.16 29.34 -1.79
CA VAL A 475 23.67 30.14 -0.67
C VAL A 475 25.13 29.75 -0.45
N THR A 476 26.05 30.69 -0.64
CA THR A 476 27.50 30.47 -0.51
C THR A 476 28.07 31.34 0.61
N ASP A 477 28.80 30.74 1.54
CA ASP A 477 29.57 31.43 2.58
C ASP A 477 31.08 31.28 2.39
N ASN A 478 31.85 32.12 3.09
CA ASN A 478 33.31 32.00 3.24
C ASN A 478 33.72 31.56 4.66
N GLY A 479 32.88 30.76 5.32
CA GLY A 479 33.17 30.19 6.63
C GLY A 479 34.26 29.11 6.61
N PRO A 480 34.45 28.38 7.73
CA PRO A 480 35.48 27.34 7.86
C PRO A 480 35.22 26.08 7.02
N GLY A 481 34.05 25.98 6.36
CA GLY A 481 33.64 24.76 5.67
C GLY A 481 33.16 23.66 6.63
N ILE A 482 32.85 22.49 6.09
CA ILE A 482 32.39 21.30 6.81
C ILE A 482 33.36 20.15 6.50
N ASP A 483 33.70 19.35 7.51
CA ASP A 483 34.56 18.18 7.34
C ASP A 483 33.84 17.11 6.48
N SER A 484 34.58 16.42 5.61
CA SER A 484 34.00 15.43 4.68
C SER A 484 33.27 14.29 5.37
N ASP A 485 33.68 13.93 6.59
CA ASP A 485 33.04 12.89 7.39
C ASP A 485 31.70 13.36 7.99
N ASP A 486 31.54 14.66 8.20
CA ASP A 486 30.33 15.26 8.80
C ASP A 486 29.25 15.59 7.77
N VAL A 487 29.60 15.75 6.49
CA VAL A 487 28.66 16.16 5.41
C VAL A 487 27.43 15.25 5.33
N ARG A 488 27.57 13.94 5.56
CA ARG A 488 26.43 13.00 5.47
C ARG A 488 25.37 13.22 6.54
N GLY A 489 25.76 13.77 7.68
CA GLY A 489 24.88 13.92 8.84
C GLY A 489 24.35 15.32 9.08
N ILE A 490 24.76 16.34 8.32
CA ILE A 490 24.33 17.73 8.57
C ILE A 490 22.82 17.97 8.43
N PHE A 491 22.12 17.05 7.76
CA PHE A 491 20.66 17.07 7.63
C PHE A 491 19.95 16.21 8.68
N GLU A 492 20.71 15.51 9.54
CA GLU A 492 20.14 14.77 10.67
C GLU A 492 19.60 15.76 11.71
N PRO A 493 18.36 15.57 12.19
CA PRO A 493 17.79 16.42 13.21
C PRO A 493 18.67 16.49 14.47
N PHE A 494 18.71 17.67 15.09
CA PHE A 494 19.41 17.93 16.37
C PHE A 494 20.94 17.84 16.30
N ARG A 495 21.52 17.55 15.14
CA ARG A 495 22.96 17.64 14.92
C ARG A 495 23.34 19.12 14.73
N SER A 496 24.16 19.64 15.63
CA SER A 496 24.57 21.05 15.63
C SER A 496 26.03 21.18 16.03
N SER A 497 26.84 21.82 15.17
CA SER A 497 28.22 22.20 15.49
C SER A 497 28.31 23.44 16.38
N LYS A 498 27.17 24.12 16.63
CA LYS A 498 27.08 25.41 17.37
C LYS A 498 26.82 25.23 18.87
N GLY A 499 26.94 24.02 19.41
CA GLY A 499 26.73 23.73 20.83
C GLY A 499 25.36 24.21 21.34
N GLN A 500 25.35 24.95 22.46
CA GLN A 500 24.11 25.49 23.05
C GLN A 500 23.43 26.59 22.22
N GLY A 501 24.02 27.05 21.11
CA GLY A 501 23.51 28.14 20.26
C GLY A 501 22.51 27.71 19.17
N GLY A 502 22.73 26.53 18.58
CA GLY A 502 22.00 26.07 17.40
C GLY A 502 21.02 24.93 17.71
N THR A 503 19.80 25.04 17.21
CA THR A 503 18.72 24.07 17.42
C THR A 503 18.95 22.72 16.72
N GLY A 504 19.86 22.66 15.75
CA GLY A 504 20.10 21.48 14.91
C GLY A 504 18.91 21.08 14.02
N LEU A 505 17.86 21.91 13.97
CA LEU A 505 16.63 21.62 13.23
C LEU A 505 16.54 22.34 11.88
N GLY A 506 17.29 23.43 11.68
CA GLY A 506 17.14 24.29 10.49
C GLY A 506 17.47 23.58 9.17
N LEU A 507 18.58 22.84 9.11
CA LEU A 507 18.94 22.08 7.89
C LEU A 507 18.04 20.87 7.67
N ALA A 508 17.64 20.19 8.74
CA ALA A 508 16.68 19.08 8.67
C ALA A 508 15.31 19.54 8.15
N ALA A 509 14.82 20.69 8.63
CA ALA A 509 13.60 21.31 8.13
C ALA A 509 13.72 21.73 6.67
N ALA A 510 14.84 22.35 6.27
CA ALA A 510 15.10 22.71 4.89
C ALA A 510 15.11 21.47 3.96
N LYS A 511 15.76 20.38 4.38
CA LYS A 511 15.77 19.11 3.64
C LYS A 511 14.36 18.53 3.48
N LYS A 512 13.59 18.47 4.58
CA LYS A 512 12.21 17.98 4.58
C LYS A 512 11.33 18.76 3.59
N ILE A 513 11.36 20.10 3.64
CA ILE A 513 10.58 20.95 2.75
C ILE A 513 10.98 20.72 1.28
N VAL A 514 12.28 20.65 0.98
CA VAL A 514 12.75 20.40 -0.39
C VAL A 514 12.31 19.02 -0.89
N ASP A 515 12.33 18.00 -0.03
CA ASP A 515 11.87 16.65 -0.37
C ASP A 515 10.36 16.59 -0.60
N GLU A 516 9.55 17.29 0.21
CA GLU A 516 8.11 17.46 0.02
C GLU A 516 7.78 18.17 -1.31
N LEU A 517 8.68 19.05 -1.76
CA LEU A 517 8.57 19.72 -3.05
C LEU A 517 9.08 18.88 -4.22
N GLN A 518 9.57 17.65 -3.97
CA GLN A 518 10.24 16.78 -4.95
C GLN A 518 11.48 17.45 -5.57
N GLY A 519 12.14 18.33 -4.81
CA GLY A 519 13.38 18.99 -5.19
C GLY A 519 14.63 18.24 -4.73
N GLU A 520 15.78 18.85 -4.99
CA GLU A 520 17.08 18.33 -4.56
C GLU A 520 17.87 19.42 -3.83
N ILE A 521 18.44 19.10 -2.66
CA ILE A 521 19.40 19.96 -1.96
C ILE A 521 20.79 19.34 -2.00
N ARG A 522 21.77 20.09 -2.51
CA ARG A 522 23.19 19.70 -2.62
C ARG A 522 24.04 20.60 -1.74
N VAL A 523 25.15 20.04 -1.27
CA VAL A 523 26.18 20.77 -0.53
C VAL A 523 27.53 20.56 -1.20
N LYS A 524 28.25 21.66 -1.41
CA LYS A 524 29.66 21.67 -1.83
C LYS A 524 30.43 22.46 -0.79
N THR A 525 31.36 21.81 -0.12
CA THR A 525 32.13 22.41 0.98
C THR A 525 33.57 21.92 0.91
N ALA A 526 34.48 22.76 1.36
CA ALA A 526 35.87 22.39 1.57
C ALA A 526 36.39 23.14 2.78
N LYS A 527 37.22 22.46 3.58
CA LYS A 527 37.83 23.04 4.77
C LYS A 527 38.54 24.35 4.43
N ASP A 528 38.27 25.39 5.21
CA ASP A 528 38.77 26.76 5.10
C ASP A 528 38.44 27.48 3.77
N LYS A 529 37.48 26.95 2.99
CA LYS A 529 37.03 27.53 1.71
C LYS A 529 35.53 27.88 1.68
N GLY A 530 34.85 27.73 2.81
CA GLY A 530 33.42 27.97 2.95
C GLY A 530 32.53 26.84 2.46
N THR A 531 31.22 27.07 2.52
CA THR A 531 30.20 26.12 2.11
C THR A 531 29.25 26.72 1.08
N ARG A 532 28.79 25.90 0.15
CA ARG A 532 27.73 26.23 -0.80
C ARG A 532 26.61 25.21 -0.68
N PHE A 533 25.44 25.67 -0.29
CA PHE A 533 24.19 24.93 -0.44
C PHE A 533 23.51 25.31 -1.76
N GLU A 534 22.95 24.32 -2.45
CA GLU A 534 22.23 24.49 -3.72
C GLU A 534 20.91 23.71 -3.67
N VAL A 535 19.79 24.43 -3.70
CA VAL A 535 18.43 23.89 -3.79
C VAL A 535 18.01 23.92 -5.26
N ARG A 536 17.47 22.82 -5.77
CA ARG A 536 17.06 22.64 -7.17
C ARG A 536 15.59 22.25 -7.21
N LEU A 537 14.79 23.01 -7.96
CA LEU A 537 13.35 22.82 -8.11
C LEU A 537 12.99 22.78 -9.60
N ALA A 538 12.14 21.85 -10.00
CA ALA A 538 11.69 21.74 -11.39
C ALA A 538 10.63 22.81 -11.71
N VAL A 539 10.70 23.40 -12.90
CA VAL A 539 9.69 24.37 -13.37
C VAL A 539 8.36 23.69 -13.71
N MET A 540 8.40 22.41 -14.08
CA MET A 540 7.23 21.57 -14.35
C MET A 540 7.29 20.32 -13.49
N ARG A 541 6.24 20.05 -12.70
CA ARG A 541 6.11 18.77 -11.98
C ARG A 541 5.72 17.68 -12.97
N SER A 542 6.52 16.60 -13.02
CA SER A 542 6.19 15.36 -13.74
C SER A 542 4.95 14.71 -13.09
N GLY A 543 3.76 15.14 -13.52
CA GLY A 543 2.48 14.70 -12.96
C GLY A 543 1.29 15.65 -13.22
N ALA A 544 1.53 16.87 -13.71
CA ALA A 544 0.47 17.84 -14.00
C ALA A 544 -0.03 17.82 -15.46
N THR A 545 -0.06 16.65 -16.12
CA THR A 545 -0.59 16.50 -17.50
C THR A 545 -2.10 16.27 -17.60
N ASP A 546 -2.89 16.47 -16.53
CA ASP A 546 -4.34 16.18 -16.58
C ASP A 546 -5.25 17.25 -15.95
N LEU A 547 -4.82 18.52 -15.92
CA LEU A 547 -5.67 19.63 -15.48
C LEU A 547 -6.21 20.52 -16.61
N ASP A 548 -5.93 20.20 -17.88
CA ASP A 548 -6.35 21.04 -19.03
C ASP A 548 -7.63 20.55 -19.74
N LYS A 549 -8.48 19.77 -19.04
CA LYS A 549 -9.77 19.27 -19.58
C LYS A 549 -11.03 19.86 -18.94
N THR A 550 -10.92 20.95 -18.17
CA THR A 550 -12.10 21.65 -17.64
C THR A 550 -12.18 23.09 -18.12
N HIS A 551 -12.31 23.28 -19.44
CA HIS A 551 -13.02 24.43 -19.99
C HIS A 551 -14.11 23.92 -20.93
N PRO A 552 -15.41 24.02 -20.57
CA PRO A 552 -16.46 23.87 -21.55
C PRO A 552 -16.41 25.12 -22.44
N THR A 553 -16.12 24.90 -23.71
CA THR A 553 -16.26 25.90 -24.76
C THR A 553 -17.71 26.36 -24.80
N ALA A 554 -17.94 27.63 -24.50
CA ALA A 554 -19.21 28.30 -24.76
C ALA A 554 -19.38 28.45 -26.28
N ARG A 555 -20.41 27.81 -26.83
CA ARG A 555 -21.16 28.28 -28.00
C ARG A 555 -22.61 27.90 -27.86
#